data_AF-A0AAD0NL01-F1
#
_entry.id   AF-A0AAD0NL01-F1
#
_cell.length_a   1.000
_cell.length_b   1.000
_cell.length_c   1.000
_cell.angle_alpha   90.00
_cell.angle_beta   90.00
_cell.angle_gamma   90.00
#
_symmetry.space_group_name_H-M   'P 1'
#
loop_
_entity.id
_entity.type
_entity.pdbx_description
1 polymer ?
#
loop_
_entity_poly.entity_id
_entity_poly.type
_entity_poly.pdbx_seq_one_letter_code
_entity_poly.pdbx_strand_id
1 'polypeptide(L)'
;MKKTRPPTLDLTPISQDEIDHSPLLLEAQRLSDRLAPYANNNTMFDPRLLRHETDDRTLAIFGRVLGGLFFADLKDGSVGLLPISSEAAPQYCNSDLRSFAAFHSAFMAAIRPLLNSSGGLAESTLTELEATFRICDAASMADESSFWPTCLYELSEGFFPLSSEKVELHRSLGIDLGYPW
;
A
#
# COMPACT_ATOMS: atom_id res chain seq x y z
N MET A 1 -2.82 28.35 22.85
CA MET A 1 -2.25 27.26 22.01
C MET A 1 -3.25 26.94 20.92
N LYS A 2 -2.96 27.28 19.66
CA LYS A 2 -3.74 26.79 18.52
C LYS A 2 -3.50 25.28 18.44
N LYS A 3 -4.53 24.47 18.65
CA LYS A 3 -4.50 23.07 18.22
C LYS A 3 -4.46 23.09 16.71
N THR A 4 -3.27 23.01 16.12
CA THR A 4 -3.11 22.66 14.70
C THR A 4 -3.70 21.27 14.57
N ARG A 5 -4.88 21.17 13.94
CA ARG A 5 -5.35 19.88 13.44
C ARG A 5 -4.25 19.37 12.50
N PRO A 6 -3.88 18.08 12.55
CA PRO A 6 -3.05 17.51 11.50
C PRO A 6 -3.75 17.80 10.16
N PRO A 7 -3.00 18.15 9.10
CA PRO A 7 -3.60 18.39 7.80
C PRO A 7 -4.40 17.15 7.43
N THR A 8 -5.70 17.36 7.24
CA THR A 8 -6.60 16.30 6.80
C THR A 8 -6.46 16.28 5.29
N LEU A 9 -6.05 15.15 4.72
CA LEU A 9 -6.03 15.02 3.26
C LEU A 9 -7.44 15.29 2.74
N ASP A 10 -7.57 16.26 1.85
CA ASP A 10 -8.85 16.53 1.20
C ASP A 10 -9.12 15.42 0.18
N LEU A 11 -10.07 14.56 0.53
CA LEU A 11 -10.50 13.42 -0.27
C LEU A 11 -11.94 13.63 -0.72
N THR A 12 -12.18 13.54 -2.02
CA THR A 12 -13.51 13.69 -2.61
C THR A 12 -13.91 12.45 -3.40
N PRO A 13 -15.13 11.91 -3.28
CA PRO A 13 -15.51 10.72 -4.06
C PRO A 13 -15.43 10.97 -5.57
N ILE A 14 -14.85 10.02 -6.31
CA ILE A 14 -14.91 10.02 -7.78
C ILE A 14 -16.27 9.46 -8.20
N SER A 15 -16.94 10.15 -9.13
CA SER A 15 -18.26 9.73 -9.60
C SER A 15 -18.17 8.47 -10.47
N GLN A 16 -19.20 7.62 -10.45
CA GLN A 16 -19.22 6.42 -11.30
C GLN A 16 -19.18 6.77 -12.80
N ASP A 17 -19.83 7.87 -13.21
CA ASP A 17 -19.79 8.36 -14.58
C ASP A 17 -18.34 8.62 -15.03
N GLU A 18 -17.53 9.24 -14.17
CA GLU A 18 -16.12 9.46 -14.48
C GLU A 18 -15.31 8.16 -14.53
N ILE A 19 -15.59 7.22 -13.63
CA ILE A 19 -14.95 5.90 -13.62
C ILE A 19 -15.25 5.15 -14.93
N ASP A 20 -16.50 5.17 -15.38
CA ASP A 20 -16.94 4.47 -16.60
C ASP A 20 -16.30 5.04 -17.88
N HIS A 21 -15.89 6.31 -17.85
CA HIS A 21 -15.24 7.00 -18.98
C HIS A 21 -13.70 7.06 -18.88
N SER A 22 -13.09 6.45 -17.86
CA SER A 22 -11.64 6.42 -17.67
C SER A 22 -11.13 4.98 -17.53
N PRO A 23 -10.38 4.45 -18.51
CA PRO A 23 -9.84 3.09 -18.44
C PRO A 23 -9.01 2.83 -17.18
N LEU A 24 -8.23 3.82 -16.75
CA LEU A 24 -7.39 3.74 -15.54
C LEU A 24 -8.24 3.65 -14.27
N LEU A 25 -9.26 4.50 -14.13
CA LEU A 25 -10.15 4.47 -12.96
C LEU A 25 -10.96 3.17 -12.91
N LEU A 26 -11.44 2.71 -14.06
CA LEU A 26 -12.15 1.43 -14.15
C LEU A 26 -11.25 0.25 -13.75
N GLU A 27 -9.98 0.28 -14.14
CA GLU A 27 -8.98 -0.70 -13.71
C GLU A 27 -8.72 -0.62 -12.20
N ALA A 28 -8.52 0.58 -11.66
CA ALA A 28 -8.33 0.80 -10.23
C ALA A 28 -9.51 0.26 -9.41
N GLN A 29 -10.74 0.60 -9.80
CA GLN A 29 -11.95 0.10 -9.14
C GLN A 29 -12.03 -1.43 -9.15
N ARG A 30 -11.82 -2.06 -10.31
CA ARG A 30 -11.86 -3.52 -10.47
C ARG A 30 -10.77 -4.23 -9.67
N LEU A 31 -9.60 -3.61 -9.53
CA LEU A 31 -8.51 -4.17 -8.75
C LEU A 31 -8.79 -4.05 -7.26
N SER A 32 -9.27 -2.90 -6.79
CA SER A 32 -9.65 -2.73 -5.39
C SER A 32 -10.66 -3.77 -4.91
N ASP A 33 -11.61 -4.15 -5.77
CA ASP A 33 -12.59 -5.21 -5.47
C ASP A 33 -11.99 -6.62 -5.32
N ARG A 34 -10.78 -6.85 -5.83
CA ARG A 34 -10.18 -8.18 -5.96
C ARG A 34 -8.95 -8.40 -5.09
N LEU A 35 -8.27 -7.32 -4.68
CA LEU A 35 -7.05 -7.42 -3.89
C LEU A 35 -7.35 -7.87 -2.47
N ALA A 36 -6.55 -8.82 -1.98
CA ALA A 36 -6.73 -9.36 -0.63
C ALA A 36 -6.38 -8.30 0.42
N PRO A 37 -7.25 -7.99 1.39
CA PRO A 37 -6.91 -7.10 2.49
C PRO A 37 -5.93 -7.78 3.45
N TYR A 38 -5.26 -6.98 4.29
CA TYR A 38 -4.48 -7.47 5.41
C TYR A 38 -4.75 -6.63 6.66
N ALA A 39 -5.53 -7.17 7.59
CA ALA A 39 -6.07 -6.39 8.71
C ALA A 39 -4.97 -5.90 9.67
N ASN A 40 -3.94 -6.71 9.93
CA ASN A 40 -2.94 -6.41 10.96
C ASN A 40 -1.98 -5.26 10.59
N ASN A 41 -1.91 -4.87 9.31
CA ASN A 41 -1.20 -3.68 8.86
C ASN A 41 -2.17 -2.65 8.24
N ASN A 42 -3.47 -2.76 8.53
CA ASN A 42 -4.52 -1.89 7.99
C ASN A 42 -4.58 -1.84 6.45
N THR A 43 -4.06 -2.83 5.72
CA THR A 43 -4.23 -2.87 4.27
C THR A 43 -5.68 -3.19 3.93
N MET A 44 -6.36 -2.23 3.31
CA MET A 44 -7.73 -2.36 2.82
C MET A 44 -7.86 -1.67 1.47
N PHE A 45 -8.72 -2.20 0.61
CA PHE A 45 -9.04 -1.63 -0.69
C PHE A 45 -10.54 -1.36 -0.78
N ASP A 46 -10.92 -0.29 -1.47
CA ASP A 46 -12.32 0.12 -1.62
C ASP A 46 -12.61 0.42 -3.11
N PRO A 47 -13.64 -0.19 -3.72
CA PRO A 47 -14.07 0.18 -5.09
C PRO A 47 -14.60 1.61 -5.21
N ARG A 48 -14.95 2.25 -4.10
CA ARG A 48 -15.31 3.66 -4.05
C ARG A 48 -14.02 4.49 -4.04
N LEU A 49 -13.54 4.77 -5.24
CA LEU A 49 -12.34 5.58 -5.43
C LEU A 49 -12.54 6.99 -4.90
N LEU A 50 -11.53 7.50 -4.20
CA LEU A 50 -11.48 8.88 -3.76
C LEU A 50 -10.43 9.63 -4.58
N ARG A 51 -10.68 10.91 -4.82
CA ARG A 51 -9.75 11.83 -5.46
C ARG A 51 -9.03 12.64 -4.40
N HIS A 52 -7.72 12.78 -4.59
CA HIS A 52 -6.90 13.76 -3.93
C HIS A 52 -6.24 14.66 -4.99
N GLU A 53 -6.32 15.97 -4.81
CA GLU A 53 -5.70 16.95 -5.72
C GLU A 53 -4.43 17.50 -5.06
N THR A 54 -3.31 17.47 -5.76
CA THR A 54 -2.08 18.20 -5.42
C THR A 54 -1.87 19.34 -6.40
N ASP A 55 -0.86 20.19 -6.16
CA ASP A 55 -0.57 21.33 -7.03
C ASP A 55 -0.28 20.94 -8.50
N ASP A 56 0.20 19.71 -8.74
CA ASP A 56 0.67 19.24 -10.04
C ASP A 56 0.02 17.93 -10.54
N ARG A 57 -0.77 17.25 -9.70
CA ARG A 57 -1.32 15.91 -9.98
C ARG A 57 -2.71 15.74 -9.41
N THR A 58 -3.47 14.88 -10.07
CA THR A 58 -4.72 14.33 -9.55
C THR A 58 -4.49 12.86 -9.26
N LEU A 59 -4.73 12.46 -8.01
CA LEU A 59 -4.50 11.10 -7.54
C LEU A 59 -5.83 10.40 -7.29
N ALA A 60 -5.98 9.18 -7.79
CA ALA A 60 -7.09 8.30 -7.45
C ALA A 60 -6.68 7.33 -6.35
N ILE A 61 -7.18 7.56 -5.14
CA ILE A 61 -7.00 6.70 -3.98
C ILE A 61 -7.88 5.47 -4.14
N PHE A 62 -7.25 4.31 -4.07
CA PHE A 62 -7.91 3.02 -4.28
C PHE A 62 -7.74 2.06 -3.09
N GLY A 63 -6.92 2.43 -2.10
CA GLY A 63 -6.75 1.66 -0.88
C GLY A 63 -5.98 2.42 0.19
N ARG A 64 -5.82 1.77 1.34
CA ARG A 64 -5.07 2.26 2.49
C ARG A 64 -4.16 1.17 3.03
N VAL A 65 -3.13 1.58 3.74
CA VAL A 65 -2.23 0.74 4.54
C VAL A 65 -1.81 1.53 5.78
N LEU A 66 -1.24 0.86 6.77
CA LEU A 66 -0.61 1.54 7.90
C LEU A 66 0.35 2.63 7.40
N GLY A 67 0.07 3.87 7.80
CA GLY A 67 0.90 5.03 7.47
C GLY A 67 0.58 5.74 6.15
N GLY A 68 -0.33 5.23 5.30
CA GLY A 68 -0.57 5.86 3.99
C GLY A 68 -1.80 5.39 3.21
N LEU A 69 -2.01 6.04 2.07
CA LEU A 69 -3.06 5.76 1.09
C LEU A 69 -2.44 5.33 -0.24
N PHE A 70 -2.87 4.20 -0.78
CA PHE A 70 -2.45 3.79 -2.11
C PHE A 70 -3.19 4.61 -3.16
N PHE A 71 -2.46 5.09 -4.17
CA PHE A 71 -3.00 5.91 -5.23
C PHE A 71 -2.50 5.49 -6.61
N ALA A 72 -3.32 5.74 -7.64
CA ALA A 72 -2.90 5.82 -9.02
C ALA A 72 -2.82 7.29 -9.44
N ASP A 73 -1.70 7.72 -10.02
CA ASP A 73 -1.55 9.05 -10.59
C ASP A 73 -2.30 9.12 -11.93
N LEU A 74 -3.29 10.01 -12.04
CA LEU A 74 -4.11 10.10 -13.25
C LEU A 74 -3.35 10.69 -14.44
N LYS A 75 -2.15 11.23 -14.23
CA LYS A 75 -1.31 11.79 -15.29
C LYS A 75 -0.59 10.71 -16.09
N ASP A 76 -0.03 9.71 -15.42
CA ASP A 76 0.85 8.71 -16.04
C ASP A 76 0.49 7.26 -15.69
N GLY A 77 -0.48 7.04 -14.80
CA GLY A 77 -0.93 5.71 -14.37
C GLY A 77 -0.03 5.04 -13.33
N SER A 78 1.04 5.72 -12.88
CA SER A 78 1.93 5.18 -11.87
C SER A 78 1.22 5.00 -10.53
N VAL A 79 1.66 4.00 -9.77
CA VAL A 79 1.09 3.67 -8.48
C VAL A 79 2.06 4.10 -7.39
N GLY A 80 1.53 4.74 -6.35
CA GLY A 80 2.31 5.16 -5.20
C GLY A 80 1.56 5.03 -3.89
N LEU A 81 2.27 5.35 -2.81
CA LEU A 81 1.76 5.47 -1.47
C LEU A 81 1.89 6.94 -1.04
N LEU A 82 0.77 7.55 -0.69
CA LEU A 82 0.70 8.89 -0.11
C LEU A 82 0.74 8.76 1.42
N PRO A 83 1.81 9.22 2.10
CA PRO A 83 1.88 9.16 3.55
C PRO A 83 0.83 10.04 4.21
N ILE A 84 0.30 9.60 5.36
CA ILE A 84 -0.63 10.42 6.17
C ILE A 84 0.13 11.53 6.91
N SER A 85 1.45 11.38 7.10
CA SER A 85 2.31 12.40 7.69
C SER A 85 2.59 13.52 6.69
N SER A 86 2.32 14.78 7.09
CA SER A 86 2.44 15.97 6.24
C SER A 86 3.84 16.25 5.71
N GLU A 87 4.85 15.69 6.33
CA GLU A 87 6.27 15.95 6.02
C GLU A 87 6.88 14.90 5.08
N ALA A 88 6.18 13.79 4.82
CA ALA A 88 6.72 12.69 4.04
C ALA A 88 6.27 12.77 2.58
N ALA A 89 7.23 12.69 1.66
CA ALA A 89 6.95 12.65 0.23
C ALA A 89 6.26 11.32 -0.16
N PRO A 90 5.44 11.32 -1.22
CA PRO A 90 4.89 10.10 -1.80
C PRO A 90 5.98 9.06 -2.11
N GLN A 91 5.73 7.80 -1.78
CA GLN A 91 6.60 6.69 -2.14
C GLN A 91 6.12 6.04 -3.44
N TYR A 92 7.06 5.74 -4.33
CA TYR A 92 6.76 5.00 -5.55
C TYR A 92 6.49 3.53 -5.22
N CYS A 93 5.42 2.97 -5.79
CA CYS A 93 5.07 1.56 -5.65
C CYS A 93 5.28 0.81 -6.96
N ASN A 94 4.66 1.22 -8.06
CA ASN A 94 4.78 0.52 -9.34
C ASN A 94 4.57 1.43 -10.55
N SER A 95 5.04 0.97 -11.70
CA SER A 95 4.80 1.59 -13.00
C SER A 95 3.32 1.62 -13.39
N ASP A 96 2.55 0.63 -12.94
CA ASP A 96 1.12 0.53 -13.20
C ASP A 96 0.37 -0.31 -12.15
N LEU A 97 -0.96 -0.23 -12.21
CA LEU A 97 -1.89 -0.95 -11.35
C LEU A 97 -1.80 -2.48 -11.46
N ARG A 98 -1.51 -3.00 -12.66
CA ARG A 98 -1.39 -4.44 -12.89
C ARG A 98 -0.17 -5.01 -12.17
N SER A 99 0.94 -4.30 -12.23
CA SER A 99 2.19 -4.63 -11.56
C SER A 99 2.01 -4.56 -10.05
N PHE A 100 1.34 -3.51 -9.55
CA PHE A 100 0.96 -3.42 -8.14
C PHE A 100 0.14 -4.63 -7.68
N ALA A 101 -0.88 -5.02 -8.45
CA ALA A 101 -1.70 -6.17 -8.11
C ALA A 101 -0.90 -7.48 -8.09
N ALA A 102 0.04 -7.64 -9.01
CA ALA A 102 0.94 -8.80 -9.04
C ALA A 102 1.86 -8.85 -7.81
N PHE A 103 2.48 -7.72 -7.46
CA PHE A 103 3.35 -7.60 -6.30
C PHE A 103 2.58 -7.87 -5.01
N HIS A 104 1.44 -7.20 -4.82
CA HIS A 104 0.59 -7.40 -3.65
C HIS A 104 0.14 -8.85 -3.51
N SER A 105 -0.30 -9.48 -4.59
CA SER A 105 -0.74 -10.88 -4.56
C SER A 105 0.40 -11.84 -4.18
N ALA A 106 1.59 -11.65 -4.76
CA ALA A 106 2.77 -12.45 -4.45
C ALA A 106 3.26 -12.23 -3.02
N PHE A 107 3.28 -10.98 -2.55
CA PHE A 107 3.62 -10.62 -1.18
C PHE A 107 2.66 -11.26 -0.18
N MET A 108 1.35 -11.13 -0.41
CA MET A 108 0.32 -11.75 0.43
C MET A 108 0.45 -13.28 0.45
N ALA A 109 0.78 -13.91 -0.68
CA ALA A 109 1.02 -15.35 -0.74
C ALA A 109 2.26 -15.76 0.08
N ALA A 110 3.34 -14.96 0.06
CA ALA A 110 4.55 -15.22 0.81
C ALA A 110 4.37 -15.09 2.33
N ILE A 111 3.58 -14.11 2.78
CA ILE A 111 3.40 -13.86 4.22
C ILE A 111 2.31 -14.72 4.85
N ARG A 112 1.33 -15.22 4.08
CA ARG A 112 0.19 -15.98 4.64
C ARG A 112 0.60 -17.20 5.48
N PRO A 113 1.61 -18.00 5.10
CA PRO A 113 2.09 -19.09 5.94
C PRO A 113 2.70 -18.61 7.27
N LEU A 114 3.34 -17.44 7.27
CA LEU A 114 3.98 -16.84 8.43
C LEU A 114 2.97 -16.36 9.48
N LEU A 115 1.78 -15.94 9.06
CA LEU A 115 0.75 -15.44 9.97
C LEU A 115 0.26 -16.47 10.99
N ASN A 116 0.36 -17.76 10.66
CA ASN A 116 -0.15 -18.85 11.49
C ASN A 116 0.97 -19.76 12.03
N SER A 117 2.23 -19.39 11.80
CA SER A 117 3.38 -20.22 12.18
C SER A 117 4.39 -19.40 12.97
N SER A 118 5.02 -20.02 13.97
CA SER A 118 6.15 -19.42 14.69
C SER A 118 7.47 -19.49 13.90
N GLY A 119 7.43 -19.92 12.63
CA GLY A 119 8.59 -20.04 11.76
C GLY A 119 8.96 -18.72 11.09
N GLY A 120 10.25 -18.52 10.85
CA GLY A 120 10.73 -17.42 10.01
C GLY A 120 10.49 -17.69 8.52
N LEU A 121 10.57 -16.64 7.71
CA LEU A 121 10.57 -16.78 6.25
C LEU A 121 11.85 -17.48 5.79
N ALA A 122 11.72 -18.48 4.94
CA ALA A 122 12.88 -19.08 4.28
C ALA A 122 13.55 -18.05 3.37
N GLU A 123 14.88 -17.94 3.45
CA GLU A 123 15.68 -17.03 2.62
C GLU A 123 15.39 -17.22 1.12
N SER A 124 15.19 -18.47 0.68
CA SER A 124 14.82 -18.80 -0.69
C SER A 124 13.51 -18.15 -1.14
N THR A 125 12.51 -18.06 -0.26
CA THR A 125 11.23 -17.41 -0.57
C THR A 125 11.40 -15.91 -0.76
N LEU A 126 12.26 -15.27 0.03
CA LEU A 126 12.57 -13.85 -0.13
C LEU A 126 13.29 -13.59 -1.46
N THR A 127 14.29 -14.40 -1.79
CA THR A 127 15.01 -14.29 -3.07
C THR A 127 14.08 -14.49 -4.27
N GLU A 128 13.18 -15.48 -4.22
CA GLU A 128 12.19 -15.72 -5.27
C GLU A 128 11.21 -14.56 -5.43
N LEU A 129 10.79 -13.95 -4.32
CA LEU A 129 9.88 -12.81 -4.31
C LEU A 129 10.54 -11.57 -4.93
N GLU A 130 11.78 -11.26 -4.51
CA GLU A 130 12.56 -10.15 -5.07
C GLU A 130 12.84 -10.34 -6.57
N ALA A 131 13.18 -11.57 -6.99
CA ALA A 131 13.35 -11.89 -8.41
C ALA A 131 12.04 -11.69 -9.19
N THR A 132 10.91 -12.14 -8.64
CA THR A 132 9.59 -11.96 -9.24
C THR A 132 9.26 -10.48 -9.41
N PHE A 133 9.53 -9.66 -8.40
CA PHE A 133 9.29 -8.22 -8.44
C PHE A 133 10.14 -7.55 -9.52
N ARG A 134 11.44 -7.83 -9.57
CA ARG A 134 12.33 -7.28 -10.61
C ARG A 134 11.92 -7.68 -12.02
N ILE A 135 11.43 -8.90 -12.22
CA ILE A 135 10.96 -9.36 -13.54
C ILE A 135 9.67 -8.64 -13.94
N CYS A 136 8.76 -8.43 -12.99
CA CYS A 136 7.46 -7.84 -13.26
C CYS A 136 7.55 -6.32 -13.49
N ASP A 137 8.30 -5.60 -12.65
CA ASP A 137 8.43 -4.15 -12.71
C ASP A 137 9.75 -3.68 -12.09
N ALA A 138 10.84 -3.76 -12.85
CA ALA A 138 12.18 -3.40 -12.40
C ALA A 138 12.31 -1.97 -11.87
N ALA A 139 11.50 -1.02 -12.36
CA ALA A 139 11.54 0.37 -11.91
C ALA A 139 11.14 0.50 -10.44
N SER A 140 10.12 -0.25 -10.01
CA SER A 140 9.67 -0.28 -8.61
C SER A 140 10.70 -0.81 -7.62
N MET A 141 11.68 -1.56 -8.13
CA MET A 141 12.74 -2.20 -7.36
C MET A 141 14.09 -1.48 -7.48
N ALA A 142 14.14 -0.34 -8.19
CA ALA A 142 15.40 0.35 -8.47
C ALA A 142 15.90 1.21 -7.31
N ASP A 143 15.00 1.75 -6.50
CA ASP A 143 15.31 2.62 -5.36
C ASP A 143 14.91 1.93 -4.05
N GLU A 144 15.87 1.73 -3.15
CA GLU A 144 15.66 1.11 -1.84
C GLU A 144 14.63 1.85 -0.96
N SER A 145 14.41 3.14 -1.22
CA SER A 145 13.41 3.95 -0.54
C SER A 145 11.99 3.82 -1.12
N SER A 146 11.82 3.07 -2.21
CA SER A 146 10.51 2.72 -2.76
C SER A 146 9.76 1.76 -1.84
N PHE A 147 8.44 1.69 -2.03
CA PHE A 147 7.55 0.94 -1.16
C PHE A 147 7.91 -0.55 -1.07
N TRP A 148 8.06 -1.24 -2.21
CA TRP A 148 8.29 -2.69 -2.20
C TRP A 148 9.67 -3.11 -1.69
N PRO A 149 10.78 -2.45 -2.05
CA PRO A 149 12.07 -2.69 -1.41
C PRO A 149 12.00 -2.53 0.11
N THR A 150 11.30 -1.51 0.60
CA THR A 150 11.05 -1.33 2.04
C THR A 150 10.28 -2.51 2.62
N CYS A 151 9.19 -2.95 1.99
CA CYS A 151 8.42 -4.12 2.44
C CYS A 151 9.25 -5.42 2.45
N LEU A 152 10.12 -5.63 1.47
CA LEU A 152 11.02 -6.80 1.43
C LEU A 152 12.07 -6.74 2.55
N TYR A 153 12.62 -5.56 2.82
CA TYR A 153 13.54 -5.35 3.94
C TYR A 153 12.86 -5.60 5.29
N GLU A 154 11.66 -5.05 5.52
CA GLU A 154 10.92 -5.31 6.75
C GLU A 154 10.59 -6.79 6.93
N LEU A 155 10.32 -7.49 5.83
CA LEU A 155 10.10 -8.93 5.82
C LEU A 155 11.38 -9.72 6.12
N SER A 156 12.55 -9.30 5.61
CA SER A 156 13.83 -9.95 5.86
C SER A 156 14.29 -9.78 7.31
N GLU A 157 14.09 -8.59 7.89
CA GLU A 157 14.46 -8.28 9.27
C GLU A 157 13.45 -8.81 10.30
N GLY A 158 12.35 -9.42 9.83
CA GLY A 158 11.31 -9.96 10.71
C GLY A 158 10.43 -8.90 11.38
N PHE A 159 10.52 -7.64 10.96
CA PHE A 159 9.56 -6.59 11.34
C PHE A 159 8.16 -6.90 10.78
N PHE A 160 8.10 -7.51 9.60
CA PHE A 160 6.89 -7.93 8.91
C PHE A 160 6.85 -9.46 8.69
N PRO A 161 5.66 -10.10 8.59
CA PRO A 161 4.33 -9.56 8.85
C PRO A 161 4.05 -9.29 10.34
N LEU A 162 3.15 -8.33 10.59
CA LEU A 162 2.56 -8.09 11.91
C LEU A 162 1.57 -9.20 12.26
N SER A 163 2.00 -10.24 12.98
CA SER A 163 1.06 -11.24 13.54
C SER A 163 0.10 -10.58 14.55
N SER A 164 -0.99 -11.26 14.90
CA SER A 164 -1.94 -10.75 15.90
C SER A 164 -1.25 -10.52 17.25
N GLU A 165 -0.32 -11.38 17.65
CA GLU A 165 0.49 -11.22 18.86
C GLU A 165 1.39 -9.99 18.79
N LYS A 166 2.02 -9.73 17.62
CA LYS A 166 2.80 -8.51 17.42
C LYS A 166 1.91 -7.27 17.53
N VAL A 167 0.71 -7.26 16.95
CA VAL A 167 -0.23 -6.13 17.05
C VAL A 167 -0.64 -5.90 18.52
N GLU A 168 -0.94 -6.96 19.26
CA GLU A 168 -1.28 -6.86 20.68
C GLU A 168 -0.11 -6.36 21.53
N LEU A 169 1.12 -6.79 21.23
CA LEU A 169 2.32 -6.29 21.89
C LEU A 169 2.49 -4.78 21.69
N HIS A 170 2.38 -4.29 20.44
CA HIS A 170 2.46 -2.84 20.15
C HIS A 170 1.38 -2.07 20.94
N ARG A 171 0.14 -2.58 20.96
CA ARG A 171 -0.97 -1.98 21.73
C ARG A 171 -0.66 -1.94 23.23
N SER A 172 -0.08 -3.02 23.78
CA SER A 172 0.30 -3.08 25.20
C SER A 172 1.41 -2.09 25.58
N LEU A 173 2.27 -1.74 24.62
CA LEU A 173 3.34 -0.75 24.76
C LEU A 173 2.85 0.70 24.56
N GLY A 174 1.55 0.91 24.36
CA GLY A 174 0.96 2.24 24.11
C GLY A 174 1.26 2.79 22.70
N ILE A 175 1.78 1.95 21.80
CA ILE A 175 1.93 2.28 20.39
C ILE A 175 0.57 2.05 19.73
N ASP A 176 -0.21 3.13 19.62
CA ASP A 176 -1.40 3.12 18.79
C ASP A 176 -0.93 3.17 17.34
N LEU A 177 -1.08 2.06 16.61
CA LEU A 177 -0.86 2.01 15.16
C LEU A 177 -1.88 2.87 14.38
N GLY A 178 -2.69 3.66 15.09
CA GLY A 178 -3.40 4.80 14.54
C GLY A 178 -4.40 4.37 13.49
N TYR A 179 -5.13 3.28 13.72
CA TYR A 179 -6.21 2.80 12.87
C TYR A 179 -7.32 3.86 12.83
N PRO A 180 -7.43 4.68 11.77
CA PRO A 180 -8.60 5.53 11.61
C PRO A 180 -9.65 4.65 10.94
N TRP A 181 -10.78 4.48 11.62
CA TRP A 181 -11.99 3.79 11.12
C TRP A 181 -12.26 4.16 9.65
#